data_AF-A0AA88AQ93-F1
#
_entry.id   AF-A0AA88AQ93-F1
#
_cell.length_a   1.000
_cell.length_b   1.000
_cell.length_c   1.000
_cell.angle_alpha   90.00
_cell.angle_beta   90.00
_cell.angle_gamma   90.00
#
_symmetry.space_group_name_H-M   'P 1'
#
loop_
_entity.id
_entity.type
_entity.pdbx_description
1 polymer ?
#
loop_
_entity_poly.entity_id
_entity_poly.type
_entity_poly.pdbx_seq_one_letter_code
_entity_poly.pdbx_strand_id
1 'polypeptide(L)'
;MSSSIPSMAAPIFFFLLLSTLVSAKTGDVTELQIGVKYKPESCDVKAHKGDTVKVHYRGTLTDGTVFDSSFDRNDPIQFQLGTGQVIKGWDQGLLGMCIGEKRKLKIPSKLGYGEQGSPPTIPGGATLIFETELVEVVGKSSSGGTPKEFDTEEFDSEL
;
A
#
# COMPACT_ATOMS: atom_id res chain seq x y z
N MET A 1 -67.11 18.78 -49.22
CA MET A 1 -65.86 17.98 -49.25
C MET A 1 -64.76 18.94 -49.65
N SER A 2 -63.66 19.19 -48.97
CA SER A 2 -63.00 18.65 -47.79
C SER A 2 -61.94 19.72 -47.47
N SER A 3 -62.06 20.42 -46.35
CA SER A 3 -61.24 20.22 -45.14
C SER A 3 -59.92 20.97 -45.15
N SER A 4 -59.96 22.03 -44.35
CA SER A 4 -58.94 22.79 -43.63
C SER A 4 -57.60 22.11 -43.31
N ILE A 5 -56.56 22.95 -43.35
CA ILE A 5 -55.15 22.75 -42.96
C ILE A 5 -55.04 22.53 -41.43
N PRO A 6 -53.97 21.84 -40.95
CA PRO A 6 -53.24 22.44 -39.83
C PRO A 6 -51.72 22.45 -39.99
N SER A 7 -51.19 23.59 -39.53
CA SER A 7 -49.81 23.96 -39.27
C SER A 7 -49.10 22.95 -38.36
N MET A 8 -47.94 22.45 -38.80
CA MET A 8 -47.04 21.64 -37.98
C MET A 8 -46.01 22.57 -37.31
N ALA A 9 -46.27 22.94 -36.06
CA ALA A 9 -45.28 23.58 -35.20
C ALA A 9 -44.19 22.54 -34.84
N ALA A 10 -42.93 22.83 -35.18
CA ALA A 10 -41.79 22.03 -34.77
C ALA A 10 -41.50 22.25 -33.27
N PRO A 11 -41.45 21.19 -32.43
CA PRO A 11 -41.05 21.35 -31.05
C PRO A 11 -39.54 21.58 -31.02
N ILE A 12 -39.15 22.79 -30.59
CA ILE A 12 -37.81 23.08 -30.08
C ILE A 12 -37.63 22.19 -28.85
N PHE A 13 -37.15 20.97 -29.07
CA PHE A 13 -36.59 20.15 -28.00
C PHE A 13 -35.26 20.81 -27.61
N PHE A 14 -35.36 21.80 -26.73
CA PHE A 14 -34.26 22.25 -25.89
C PHE A 14 -33.90 21.07 -24.98
N PHE A 15 -33.19 20.09 -25.53
CA PHE A 15 -32.49 19.07 -24.76
C PHE A 15 -31.38 19.81 -24.03
N LEU A 16 -31.74 20.37 -22.87
CA LEU A 16 -30.81 20.80 -21.84
C LEU A 16 -30.16 19.52 -21.33
N LEU A 17 -29.19 19.05 -22.10
CA LEU A 17 -28.28 17.99 -21.72
C LEU A 17 -27.44 18.60 -20.60
N LEU A 18 -27.97 18.50 -19.39
CA LEU A 18 -27.23 18.76 -18.16
C LEU A 18 -26.19 17.66 -18.10
N SER A 19 -25.10 17.85 -18.83
CA SER A 19 -23.90 17.05 -18.80
C SER A 19 -23.39 17.14 -17.37
N THR A 20 -23.79 16.18 -16.53
CA THR A 20 -23.19 16.00 -15.22
C THR A 20 -21.74 15.65 -15.47
N LEU A 21 -20.89 16.66 -15.38
CA LEU A 21 -19.45 16.52 -15.42
C LEU A 21 -19.07 15.72 -14.16
N VAL A 22 -18.99 14.41 -14.31
CA VAL A 22 -18.40 13.53 -13.30
C VAL A 22 -16.95 13.97 -13.19
N SER A 23 -16.67 14.78 -12.17
CA SER A 23 -15.32 15.20 -11.80
C SER A 23 -14.66 14.00 -11.11
N ALA A 24 -14.14 13.06 -11.90
CA ALA A 24 -13.30 11.99 -11.38
C ALA A 24 -12.05 12.64 -10.80
N LYS A 25 -11.93 12.68 -9.47
CA LYS A 25 -10.75 13.20 -8.77
C LYS A 25 -9.56 12.35 -9.22
N THR A 26 -8.62 12.94 -9.95
CA THR A 26 -7.48 12.29 -10.66
C THR A 26 -6.52 11.48 -9.75
N GLY A 27 -6.79 11.37 -8.45
CA GLY A 27 -5.98 10.63 -7.48
C GLY A 27 -6.48 9.23 -7.16
N ASP A 28 -7.77 8.93 -7.34
CA ASP A 28 -8.36 7.73 -6.75
C ASP A 28 -8.11 6.46 -7.57
N VAL A 29 -7.85 5.35 -6.88
CA VAL A 29 -7.72 4.02 -7.47
C VAL A 29 -8.75 3.09 -6.86
N THR A 30 -9.15 2.07 -7.61
CA THR A 30 -10.11 1.06 -7.13
C THR A 30 -9.41 -0.18 -6.59
N GLU A 31 -8.19 -0.47 -7.05
CA GLU A 31 -7.39 -1.63 -6.66
C GLU A 31 -6.02 -1.20 -6.14
N LEU A 32 -5.40 -2.09 -5.35
CA LEU A 32 -4.03 -1.91 -4.90
C LEU A 32 -3.08 -1.88 -6.09
N GLN A 33 -2.26 -0.83 -6.19
CA GLN A 33 -1.18 -0.74 -7.18
C GLN A 33 0.16 -0.83 -6.46
N ILE A 34 1.03 -1.72 -6.93
CA ILE A 34 2.36 -1.97 -6.38
C ILE A 34 3.40 -1.62 -7.43
N GLY A 35 4.22 -0.61 -7.17
CA GLY A 35 5.37 -0.26 -7.99
C GLY A 35 6.67 -0.55 -7.27
N VAL A 36 7.54 -1.40 -7.83
CA VAL A 36 8.89 -1.60 -7.30
C VAL A 36 9.75 -0.39 -7.68
N LYS A 37 10.34 0.28 -6.68
CA LYS A 37 11.20 1.46 -6.86
C LYS A 37 12.68 1.11 -6.87
N TYR A 38 13.05 0.13 -6.07
CA TYR A 38 14.39 -0.39 -6.00
C TYR A 38 14.31 -1.84 -5.57
N LYS A 39 15.13 -2.70 -6.17
CA LYS A 39 15.26 -4.10 -5.79
C LYS A 39 16.76 -4.42 -5.67
N PRO A 40 17.20 -5.00 -4.54
CA PRO A 40 18.59 -5.43 -4.40
C PRO A 40 18.93 -6.53 -5.42
N GLU A 41 20.21 -6.65 -5.75
CA GLU A 41 20.71 -7.69 -6.67
C GLU A 41 20.52 -9.10 -6.10
N SER A 42 20.81 -9.27 -4.80
CA SER A 42 20.52 -10.50 -4.07
C SER A 42 19.20 -10.39 -3.31
N CYS A 43 18.45 -11.49 -3.27
CA CYS A 43 17.15 -11.57 -2.63
C CYS A 43 17.02 -12.91 -1.90
N ASP A 44 17.98 -13.15 -1.01
CA ASP A 44 18.13 -14.42 -0.30
C ASP A 44 17.05 -14.60 0.77
N VAL A 45 16.66 -13.49 1.42
CA VAL A 45 15.57 -13.44 2.39
C VAL A 45 14.40 -12.64 1.82
N LYS A 46 13.25 -13.30 1.73
CA LYS A 46 11.98 -12.70 1.30
C LYS A 46 10.99 -12.67 2.45
N ALA A 47 10.19 -11.61 2.51
CA ALA A 47 9.10 -11.50 3.46
C ALA A 47 7.92 -12.40 3.06
N HIS A 48 7.54 -13.32 3.96
CA HIS A 48 6.38 -14.18 3.80
C HIS A 48 5.31 -13.87 4.84
N LYS A 49 4.10 -14.38 4.59
CA LYS A 49 3.00 -14.28 5.54
C LYS A 49 3.38 -14.96 6.86
N GLY A 50 3.19 -14.25 7.96
CA GLY A 50 3.50 -14.70 9.32
C GLY A 50 4.89 -14.29 9.82
N ASP A 51 5.76 -13.80 8.95
CA ASP A 51 7.06 -13.25 9.36
C ASP A 51 6.84 -11.92 10.08
N THR A 52 7.71 -11.64 11.05
CA THR A 52 7.81 -10.31 11.65
C THR A 52 8.72 -9.47 10.77
N VAL A 53 8.22 -8.34 10.28
CA VAL A 53 8.98 -7.44 9.40
C VAL A 53 9.19 -6.09 10.04
N LYS A 54 10.30 -5.43 9.71
CA LYS A 54 10.53 -4.01 10.00
C LYS A 54 10.55 -3.21 8.71
N VAL A 55 9.77 -2.16 8.65
CA VAL A 55 9.57 -1.37 7.43
C VAL A 55 9.72 0.11 7.72
N HIS A 56 10.58 0.77 6.96
CA HIS A 56 10.55 2.22 6.85
C HIS A 56 9.50 2.65 5.82
N TYR A 57 8.81 3.75 6.07
CA TYR A 57 7.78 4.27 5.19
C TYR A 57 7.63 5.78 5.26
N ARG A 58 7.04 6.32 4.20
CA ARG A 58 6.45 7.66 4.13
C ARG A 58 5.06 7.56 3.52
N GLY A 59 4.05 7.98 4.27
CA GLY A 59 2.64 7.99 3.88
C GLY A 59 2.18 9.38 3.45
N THR A 60 1.56 9.46 2.27
CA THR A 60 1.05 10.71 1.67
C THR A 60 -0.36 10.55 1.13
N LEU A 61 -1.14 11.62 1.17
CA LEU A 61 -2.40 11.74 0.43
C LEU A 61 -2.12 12.01 -1.05
N THR A 62 -3.15 11.91 -1.89
CA THR A 62 -3.02 12.13 -3.34
C THR A 62 -2.69 13.56 -3.73
N ASP A 63 -2.89 14.51 -2.83
CA ASP A 63 -2.47 15.92 -2.96
C ASP A 63 -1.00 16.15 -2.53
N GLY A 64 -0.31 15.12 -2.05
CA GLY A 64 1.08 15.18 -1.60
C GLY A 64 1.25 15.47 -0.10
N THR A 65 0.17 15.72 0.64
CA THR A 65 0.23 15.94 2.09
C THR A 65 0.78 14.70 2.79
N VAL A 66 1.91 14.83 3.49
CA VAL A 66 2.46 13.77 4.33
C VAL A 66 1.63 13.68 5.61
N PHE A 67 1.08 12.50 5.90
CA PHE A 67 0.33 12.27 7.14
C PHE A 67 1.14 11.49 8.18
N ASP A 68 2.14 10.70 7.76
CA ASP A 68 3.02 9.96 8.65
C ASP A 68 4.32 9.54 7.92
N SER A 69 5.41 9.43 8.67
CA SER A 69 6.75 9.07 8.18
C SER A 69 7.56 8.44 9.31
N SER A 70 8.09 7.24 9.09
CA SER A 70 9.04 6.62 10.03
C SER A 70 10.43 7.24 9.96
N PHE A 71 10.78 7.85 8.82
CA PHE A 71 12.12 8.42 8.60
C PHE A 71 12.36 9.62 9.52
N ASP A 72 11.31 10.39 9.79
CA ASP A 72 11.37 11.58 10.65
C ASP A 72 11.69 11.22 12.10
N ARG A 73 11.34 9.99 12.51
CA ARG A 73 11.60 9.43 13.85
C ARG A 73 12.82 8.51 13.89
N ASN A 74 13.39 8.17 12.73
CA ASN A 74 14.43 7.17 12.56
C ASN A 74 14.08 5.81 13.22
N ASP A 75 12.79 5.44 13.20
CA ASP A 75 12.27 4.25 13.87
C ASP A 75 11.32 3.49 12.93
N PRO A 76 11.76 2.36 12.31
CA PRO A 76 10.91 1.55 11.45
C PRO A 76 9.76 0.92 12.22
N ILE A 77 8.60 0.78 11.57
CA ILE A 77 7.47 0.05 12.18
C ILE A 77 7.72 -1.46 12.11
N GLN A 78 7.45 -2.16 13.22
CA GLN A 78 7.50 -3.62 13.29
C GLN A 78 6.09 -4.20 13.41
N PHE A 79 5.77 -5.20 12.58
CA PHE A 79 4.50 -5.92 12.63
C PHE A 79 4.62 -7.30 12.00
N GLN A 80 3.62 -8.16 12.20
CA GLN A 80 3.53 -9.46 11.57
C GLN A 80 2.81 -9.35 10.22
N LEU A 81 3.49 -9.76 9.14
CA LEU A 81 3.01 -9.57 7.78
C LEU A 81 1.85 -10.53 7.43
N GLY A 82 0.76 -9.99 6.88
CA GLY A 82 -0.33 -10.79 6.32
C GLY A 82 -1.26 -11.39 7.37
N THR A 83 -1.24 -10.88 8.61
CA THR A 83 -2.07 -11.36 9.73
C THR A 83 -3.13 -10.34 10.17
N GLY A 84 -3.26 -9.21 9.48
CA GLY A 84 -4.25 -8.18 9.77
C GLY A 84 -3.84 -7.20 10.86
N GLN A 85 -2.56 -7.15 11.24
CA GLN A 85 -2.04 -6.17 12.21
C GLN A 85 -1.94 -4.75 11.65
N VAL A 86 -1.86 -4.62 10.32
CA VAL A 86 -1.81 -3.35 9.58
C VAL A 86 -2.92 -3.30 8.55
N ILE A 87 -3.06 -2.18 7.84
CA ILE A 87 -4.04 -2.03 6.77
C ILE A 87 -3.84 -3.11 5.69
N LYS A 88 -4.94 -3.59 5.10
CA LYS A 88 -4.93 -4.69 4.13
C LYS A 88 -4.00 -4.44 2.93
N GLY A 89 -3.86 -3.18 2.50
CA GLY A 89 -2.97 -2.81 1.42
C GLY A 89 -1.49 -3.04 1.73
N TRP A 90 -1.08 -2.94 3.00
CA TRP A 90 0.28 -3.30 3.43
C TRP A 90 0.46 -4.82 3.50
N ASP A 91 -0.50 -5.51 4.11
CA ASP A 91 -0.51 -6.97 4.20
C ASP A 91 -0.40 -7.66 2.83
N GLN A 92 -0.97 -7.06 1.79
CA GLN A 92 -0.87 -7.54 0.42
C GLN A 92 0.35 -6.97 -0.32
N GLY A 93 0.63 -5.69 -0.16
CA GLY A 93 1.62 -4.95 -0.95
C GLY A 93 3.08 -5.29 -0.63
N LEU A 94 3.34 -5.78 0.58
CA LEU A 94 4.70 -6.05 1.08
C LEU A 94 5.12 -7.52 0.97
N LEU A 95 4.19 -8.41 0.58
CA LEU A 95 4.52 -9.83 0.37
C LEU A 95 5.61 -10.00 -0.69
N GLY A 96 6.54 -10.91 -0.39
CA GLY A 96 7.64 -11.27 -1.27
C GLY A 96 8.68 -10.18 -1.48
N MET A 97 8.70 -9.12 -0.66
CA MET A 97 9.78 -8.13 -0.68
C MET A 97 11.10 -8.75 -0.22
N CYS A 98 12.20 -8.36 -0.87
CA CYS A 98 13.55 -8.63 -0.40
C CYS A 98 13.97 -7.61 0.67
N ILE A 99 14.83 -7.99 1.61
CA ILE A 99 15.47 -7.02 2.52
C ILE A 99 16.19 -5.95 1.68
N GLY A 100 15.94 -4.67 1.97
CA GLY A 100 16.43 -3.50 1.22
C GLY A 100 15.58 -3.12 0.01
N GLU A 101 14.58 -3.92 -0.40
CA GLU A 101 13.67 -3.55 -1.49
C GLU A 101 12.83 -2.33 -1.11
N LYS A 102 12.63 -1.42 -2.07
CA LYS A 102 11.75 -0.26 -1.91
C LYS A 102 10.56 -0.35 -2.85
N ARG A 103 9.35 -0.11 -2.34
CA ARG A 103 8.10 -0.12 -3.11
C ARG A 103 7.34 1.18 -2.95
N LYS A 104 6.52 1.48 -3.95
CA LYS A 104 5.48 2.50 -3.91
C LYS A 104 4.13 1.80 -3.99
N LEU A 105 3.34 1.91 -2.93
CA LEU A 105 2.01 1.36 -2.84
C LEU A 105 0.99 2.48 -3.02
N LYS A 106 0.05 2.31 -3.94
CA LYS A 106 -1.14 3.17 -4.05
C LYS A 106 -2.35 2.36 -3.61
N ILE A 107 -2.88 2.71 -2.44
CA ILE A 107 -3.82 1.89 -1.69
C ILE A 107 -5.21 2.57 -1.75
N PRO A 108 -6.22 1.91 -2.33
CA PRO A 108 -7.60 2.43 -2.30
C PRO A 108 -8.13 2.45 -0.86
N SER A 109 -9.07 3.36 -0.57
CA SER A 109 -9.66 3.50 0.77
C SER A 109 -10.12 2.17 1.38
N LYS A 110 -10.76 1.30 0.58
CA LYS A 110 -11.25 -0.04 0.98
C LYS A 110 -10.16 -0.98 1.52
N LEU A 111 -8.89 -0.75 1.17
CA LEU A 111 -7.73 -1.49 1.66
C LEU A 111 -6.87 -0.67 2.65
N GLY A 112 -7.27 0.57 2.92
CA GLY A 112 -6.72 1.48 3.93
C GLY A 112 -7.71 1.69 5.07
N TYR A 113 -8.13 2.95 5.28
CA TYR A 113 -9.01 3.37 6.38
C TYR A 113 -10.51 3.48 6.03
N GLY A 114 -10.90 3.05 4.82
CA GLY A 114 -12.29 3.03 4.36
C GLY A 114 -12.96 4.40 4.34
N GLU A 115 -14.29 4.40 4.39
CA GLU A 115 -15.13 5.61 4.40
C GLU A 115 -15.01 6.43 5.68
N GLN A 116 -14.57 5.81 6.79
CA GLN A 116 -14.39 6.49 8.07
C GLN A 116 -13.11 7.34 8.08
N GLY A 117 -12.08 6.92 7.35
CA GLY A 117 -10.76 7.54 7.42
C GLY A 117 -10.08 7.33 8.78
N SER A 118 -9.09 8.16 9.08
CA SER A 118 -8.45 8.26 10.40
C SER A 118 -8.30 9.74 10.77
N PRO A 119 -9.37 10.36 11.29
CA PRO A 119 -9.34 11.77 11.65
C PRO A 119 -8.27 12.10 12.72
N PRO A 120 -7.69 13.30 12.69
CA PRO A 120 -7.99 14.42 11.78
C PRO A 120 -7.18 14.39 10.46
N THR A 121 -6.21 13.49 10.31
CA THR A 121 -5.20 13.58 9.24
C THR A 121 -5.59 12.85 7.96
N ILE A 122 -6.33 11.75 8.06
CA ILE A 122 -6.74 10.94 6.90
C ILE A 122 -8.26 11.07 6.73
N PRO A 123 -8.74 11.76 5.67
CA PRO A 123 -10.17 11.86 5.44
C PRO A 123 -10.79 10.51 5.04
N GLY A 124 -12.09 10.39 5.23
CA GLY A 124 -12.88 9.26 4.73
C GLY A 124 -12.76 9.11 3.22
N GLY A 125 -12.70 7.86 2.74
CA GLY A 125 -12.61 7.55 1.31
C GLY A 125 -11.25 7.87 0.68
N ALA A 126 -10.24 8.26 1.46
CA ALA A 126 -8.93 8.64 0.93
C ALA A 126 -8.17 7.46 0.31
N THR A 127 -7.63 7.69 -0.89
CA THR A 127 -6.54 6.90 -1.46
C THR A 127 -5.23 7.28 -0.80
N LEU A 128 -4.44 6.29 -0.38
CA LEU A 128 -3.15 6.49 0.29
C LEU A 128 -1.99 6.14 -0.64
N ILE A 129 -0.91 6.90 -0.55
CA ILE A 129 0.33 6.63 -1.26
C ILE A 129 1.42 6.38 -0.22
N PHE A 130 1.99 5.18 -0.23
CA PHE A 130 3.12 4.82 0.62
C PHE A 130 4.37 4.57 -0.20
N GLU A 131 5.50 5.13 0.23
CA GLU A 131 6.83 4.71 -0.20
C GLU A 131 7.44 3.93 0.96
N THR A 132 7.76 2.66 0.74
CA THR A 132 8.18 1.71 1.77
C THR A 132 9.55 1.12 1.45
N GLU A 133 10.28 0.74 2.50
CA GLU A 133 11.57 0.05 2.45
C GLU A 133 11.57 -1.07 3.49
N LEU A 134 11.80 -2.31 3.04
CA LEU A 134 11.89 -3.45 3.96
C LEU A 134 13.29 -3.47 4.59
N VAL A 135 13.36 -3.31 5.91
CA VAL A 135 14.62 -3.22 6.65
C VAL A 135 15.05 -4.57 7.19
N GLU A 136 14.10 -5.36 7.69
CA GLU A 136 14.39 -6.63 8.36
C GLU A 136 13.24 -7.62 8.18
N VAL A 137 13.57 -8.90 8.10
CA VAL A 137 12.62 -10.02 8.16
C VAL A 137 13.09 -10.99 9.23
N VAL A 138 12.28 -11.16 10.26
CA VAL A 138 12.44 -12.17 11.30
C VAL A 138 11.34 -13.21 11.08
N GLY A 139 11.65 -14.22 10.27
CA GLY A 139 10.74 -15.30 9.95
C GLY A 139 11.03 -16.58 10.74
N LYS A 140 10.10 -17.54 10.67
CA LYS A 140 10.39 -18.92 11.09
C LYS A 140 11.26 -19.68 10.09
N SER A 141 11.32 -19.24 8.82
CA SER A 141 12.10 -19.91 7.76
C SER A 141 13.50 -19.31 7.56
N SER A 142 13.80 -18.16 8.15
CA SER A 142 15.10 -17.49 8.04
C SER A 142 16.12 -17.95 9.09
N SER A 143 15.86 -19.03 9.83
CA SER A 143 16.84 -19.68 10.71
C SER A 143 17.86 -20.52 9.91
N GLY A 144 18.44 -19.93 8.87
CA GLY A 144 19.59 -20.46 8.12
C GLY A 144 20.90 -19.72 8.45
N GLY A 145 20.92 -18.92 9.52
CA GLY A 145 22.14 -18.36 10.09
C GLY A 145 22.58 -19.19 11.29
N THR A 146 23.48 -20.14 11.03
CA THR A 146 24.24 -20.93 12.00
C THR A 146 24.59 -20.11 13.25
N PRO A 147 24.18 -20.52 14.47
CA PRO A 147 24.87 -20.05 15.67
C PRO A 147 26.34 -20.43 15.46
N LYS A 148 27.24 -19.45 15.41
CA LYS A 148 28.68 -19.74 15.46
C LYS A 148 28.89 -20.67 16.64
N GLU A 149 29.26 -21.90 16.31
CA GLU A 149 29.70 -22.90 17.25
C GLU A 149 30.78 -22.23 18.09
N PHE A 150 30.47 -22.07 19.38
CA PHE A 150 31.45 -21.65 20.37
C PHE A 150 32.47 -22.77 20.38
N ASP A 151 33.61 -22.53 19.73
CA ASP A 151 34.74 -23.46 19.72
C ASP A 151 35.00 -23.86 21.18
N THR A 152 34.61 -25.08 21.52
CA THR A 152 34.90 -25.63 22.83
C THR A 152 36.34 -26.05 22.72
N GLU A 153 37.25 -25.18 23.18
CA GLU A 153 38.66 -25.52 23.32
C GLU A 153 38.75 -26.81 24.15
N GLU A 154 39.08 -27.88 23.44
CA GLU A 154 39.98 -28.97 23.79
C GLU A 154 40.55 -28.88 25.21
N PHE A 155 39.78 -29.38 26.19
CA PHE A 155 40.37 -29.89 27.42
C PHE A 155 40.99 -31.24 27.07
N ASP A 156 42.24 -31.17 26.63
CA ASP A 156 43.09 -32.33 26.40
C ASP A 156 43.12 -33.18 27.68
N SER A 157 42.64 -34.40 27.56
CA SER A 157 42.72 -35.44 28.56
C SER A 157 44.11 -36.06 28.54
N GLU A 158 44.78 -36.17 29.69
CA GLU A 158 45.23 -37.44 30.27
C GLU A 158 46.31 -37.23 31.37
N LEU A 159 46.08 -37.95 32.49
CA LEU A 159 47.01 -38.43 33.52
C LEU A 159 47.52 -37.45 34.60
#